data_AF-A0A939HC87-F1
#
_entry.id   AF-A0A939HC87-F1
#
_cell.length_a   1.000
_cell.length_b   1.000
_cell.length_c   1.000
_cell.angle_alpha   90.00
_cell.angle_beta   90.00
_cell.angle_gamma   90.00
#
_symmetry.space_group_name_H-M   'P 1'
#
loop_
_entity.id
_entity.type
_entity.pdbx_description
1 polymer ?
#
loop_
_entity_poly.entity_id
_entity_poly.type
_entity_poly.pdbx_seq_one_letter_code
_entity_poly.pdbx_strand_id
1 'polypeptide(L)'
;MKKNRKLMMGMLMVILVTSVGISIFQSYKVSVYERELTDVVRKHLQSFAANAGQVEGKRIYAEQYANITAAQEAYIVLSEKSAYDEREWEESLPGLFLKLKQVMVNDEEKFREAFSDTGGRRLMFDISDDFEDHESIRKVYELLN
;
A
#
# COMPACT_ATOMS: atom_id res chain seq x y z
N MET A 1 -56.13 -10.57 -14.45
CA MET A 1 -55.05 -11.13 -13.59
C MET A 1 -53.78 -11.53 -14.35
N LYS A 2 -53.81 -12.41 -15.37
CA LYS A 2 -52.60 -12.89 -16.07
C LYS A 2 -51.74 -11.78 -16.73
N LYS A 3 -52.36 -10.75 -17.32
CA LYS A 3 -51.67 -9.61 -17.97
C LYS A 3 -50.89 -8.75 -16.96
N ASN A 4 -51.51 -8.40 -15.83
CA ASN A 4 -50.87 -7.64 -14.76
C ASN A 4 -49.75 -8.43 -14.08
N ARG A 5 -49.91 -9.76 -13.93
CA ARG A 5 -48.85 -10.64 -13.41
C ARG A 5 -47.63 -10.68 -14.33
N LYS A 6 -47.81 -10.76 -15.66
CA LYS A 6 -46.71 -10.68 -16.64
C LYS A 6 -46.00 -9.32 -16.59
N LEU A 7 -46.76 -8.23 -16.47
CA LEU A 7 -46.21 -6.87 -16.41
C LEU A 7 -45.40 -6.63 -15.12
N MET A 8 -45.91 -7.12 -13.98
CA MET A 8 -45.20 -7.11 -12.70
C MET A 8 -43.93 -7.97 -12.74
N MET A 9 -43.99 -9.14 -13.36
CA MET A 9 -42.82 -10.03 -13.51
C MET A 9 -41.76 -9.41 -14.43
N GLY A 10 -42.17 -8.68 -15.48
CA GLY A 10 -41.28 -7.89 -16.32
C GLY A 10 -40.59 -6.76 -15.55
N MET A 11 -41.33 -6.01 -14.73
CA MET A 11 -40.74 -4.97 -13.87
C MET A 11 -39.73 -5.56 -12.87
N LEU A 12 -40.07 -6.67 -12.22
CA LEU A 12 -39.16 -7.35 -11.29
C LEU A 12 -37.88 -7.81 -11.99
N MET A 13 -37.99 -8.32 -13.23
CA MET A 13 -36.83 -8.73 -14.00
C MET A 13 -35.95 -7.52 -14.38
N VAL A 14 -36.55 -6.39 -14.76
CA VAL A 14 -35.79 -5.15 -15.04
C VAL A 14 -35.07 -4.67 -13.79
N ILE A 15 -35.72 -4.65 -12.63
CA ILE A 15 -35.10 -4.25 -11.35
C ILE A 15 -33.93 -5.16 -10.98
N LEU A 16 -34.07 -6.48 -11.20
CA LEU A 16 -33.00 -7.45 -10.95
C LEU A 16 -31.80 -7.26 -11.89
N VAL A 17 -32.05 -7.05 -13.18
CA VAL A 17 -30.97 -6.84 -14.15
C VAL A 17 -30.24 -5.53 -13.88
N THR A 18 -30.96 -4.46 -13.54
CA THR A 18 -30.34 -3.17 -13.22
C THR A 18 -29.56 -3.22 -11.91
N SER A 19 -30.06 -3.89 -10.86
CA SER A 19 -29.34 -3.99 -9.59
C SER A 19 -28.03 -4.78 -9.74
N VAL A 20 -28.07 -5.94 -10.42
CA VAL A 20 -26.87 -6.74 -10.70
C VAL A 20 -25.88 -5.96 -11.56
N GLY A 21 -26.36 -5.26 -12.59
CA GLY A 21 -25.52 -4.42 -13.45
C GLY A 21 -24.80 -3.31 -12.68
N ILE A 22 -25.50 -2.65 -11.74
CA ILE A 22 -24.91 -1.63 -10.87
C ILE A 22 -23.84 -2.23 -9.96
N SER A 23 -24.12 -3.37 -9.33
CA SER A 23 -23.15 -4.04 -8.45
C SER A 23 -21.88 -4.44 -9.20
N ILE A 24 -22.00 -5.05 -10.40
CA ILE A 24 -20.84 -5.40 -11.23
C ILE A 24 -20.03 -4.16 -11.60
N PHE A 25 -20.69 -3.06 -11.98
CA PHE A 25 -20.02 -1.81 -12.32
C PHE A 25 -19.27 -1.20 -11.13
N GLN A 26 -19.86 -1.25 -9.93
CA GLN A 26 -19.20 -0.80 -8.71
C GLN A 26 -17.99 -1.68 -8.37
N SER A 27 -18.12 -3.01 -8.42
CA SER A 27 -16.99 -3.93 -8.21
C SER A 27 -15.86 -3.70 -9.22
N TYR A 28 -16.20 -3.44 -10.49
CA TYR A 28 -15.20 -3.09 -11.49
C TYR A 28 -14.44 -1.81 -11.11
N LYS A 29 -15.16 -0.75 -10.72
CA LYS A 29 -14.52 0.51 -10.29
C LYS A 29 -13.60 0.29 -9.09
N VAL A 30 -14.07 -0.43 -8.07
CA VAL A 30 -13.24 -0.76 -6.89
C VAL A 30 -11.96 -1.47 -7.33
N SER A 31 -12.05 -2.49 -8.19
CA SER A 31 -10.87 -3.20 -8.69
C SER A 31 -9.88 -2.34 -9.50
N VAL A 32 -10.36 -1.27 -10.13
CA VAL A 32 -9.50 -0.32 -10.85
C VAL A 32 -8.79 0.57 -9.83
N TYR A 33 -9.50 1.09 -8.83
CA TYR A 33 -8.89 1.87 -7.75
C TYR A 33 -7.86 1.07 -6.96
N GLU A 34 -8.15 -0.19 -6.61
CA GLU A 34 -7.20 -1.07 -5.92
C GLU A 34 -5.91 -1.27 -6.73
N ARG A 35 -6.04 -1.46 -8.06
CA ARG A 35 -4.89 -1.58 -8.96
C ARG A 35 -4.07 -0.29 -9.02
N GLU A 36 -4.73 0.85 -9.18
CA GLU A 36 -4.05 2.14 -9.20
C GLU A 36 -3.32 2.42 -7.88
N LEU A 37 -3.95 2.14 -6.74
CA LEU A 37 -3.33 2.29 -5.42
C LEU A 37 -2.15 1.34 -5.25
N THR A 38 -2.29 0.08 -5.65
CA THR A 38 -1.20 -0.91 -5.64
C THR A 38 0.00 -0.41 -6.45
N ASP A 39 -0.24 0.12 -7.65
CA ASP A 39 0.81 0.67 -8.51
C ASP A 39 1.47 1.91 -7.88
N VAL A 40 0.70 2.77 -7.21
CA VAL A 40 1.22 3.93 -6.47
C VAL A 40 2.13 3.48 -5.32
N VAL A 41 1.68 2.54 -4.49
CA VAL A 41 2.48 1.99 -3.38
C VAL A 41 3.78 1.40 -3.92
N ARG A 42 3.69 0.52 -4.91
CA ARG A 42 4.84 -0.14 -5.55
C ARG A 42 5.83 0.87 -6.11
N LYS A 43 5.36 1.82 -6.91
CA LYS A 43 6.21 2.83 -7.55
C LYS A 43 6.99 3.63 -6.52
N HIS A 44 6.34 4.07 -5.44
CA HIS A 44 7.00 4.86 -4.41
C HIS A 44 7.97 4.03 -3.57
N LEU A 45 7.65 2.78 -3.25
CA LEU A 45 8.58 1.84 -2.61
C LEU A 45 9.82 1.59 -3.46
N GLN A 46 9.65 1.34 -4.77
CA GLN A 46 10.76 1.15 -5.70
C GLN A 46 11.62 2.42 -5.84
N SER A 47 10.98 3.59 -5.92
CA SER A 47 11.69 4.87 -5.99
C SER A 47 12.46 5.18 -4.71
N PHE A 48 11.93 4.78 -3.55
CA PHE A 48 12.64 4.83 -2.28
C PHE A 48 13.84 3.88 -2.31
N ALA A 49 13.61 2.59 -2.60
CA ALA A 49 14.63 1.55 -2.62
C ALA A 49 15.81 1.89 -3.55
N ALA A 50 15.54 2.49 -4.71
CA ALA A 50 16.56 2.91 -5.66
C ALA A 50 17.55 3.95 -5.09
N ASN A 51 17.11 4.77 -4.15
CA ASN A 51 17.89 5.88 -3.57
C ASN A 51 18.18 5.70 -2.07
N ALA A 52 17.66 4.65 -1.43
CA ALA A 52 17.77 4.45 0.01
C ALA A 52 19.23 4.41 0.47
N GLY A 53 19.54 5.08 1.58
CA GLY A 53 20.91 5.19 2.10
C GLY A 53 21.77 6.29 1.45
N GLN A 54 21.27 6.96 0.41
CA GLN A 54 21.87 8.21 -0.08
C GLN A 54 21.39 9.38 0.79
N VAL A 55 22.16 9.68 1.83
CA VAL A 55 21.90 10.81 2.75
C VAL A 55 22.61 12.10 2.32
N GLU A 56 23.61 12.00 1.44
CA GLU A 56 24.32 13.15 0.89
C GLU A 56 23.42 13.92 -0.10
N GLY A 57 22.75 14.95 0.42
CA GLY A 57 21.91 15.84 -0.37
C GLY A 57 20.51 15.95 0.22
N LYS A 58 20.24 17.06 0.93
CA LYS A 58 18.96 17.33 1.61
C LYS A 58 17.74 17.09 0.73
N ARG A 59 17.85 17.36 -0.58
CA ARG A 59 16.77 17.13 -1.54
C ARG A 59 16.50 15.63 -1.76
N ILE A 60 17.53 14.84 -2.02
CA ILE A 60 17.40 13.39 -2.26
C ILE A 60 16.86 12.70 -1.00
N TYR A 61 17.31 13.13 0.18
CA TYR A 61 16.82 12.61 1.44
C TYR A 61 15.35 12.97 1.71
N ALA A 62 14.95 14.21 1.41
CA ALA A 62 13.55 14.62 1.49
C ALA A 62 12.65 13.87 0.47
N GLU A 63 13.16 13.59 -0.73
CA GLU A 63 12.46 12.80 -1.75
C GLU A 63 12.28 11.34 -1.29
N GLN A 64 13.26 10.73 -0.63
CA GLN A 64 13.11 9.41 0.01
C GLN A 64 11.99 9.41 1.06
N TYR A 65 11.97 10.41 1.95
CA TYR A 65 10.94 10.53 2.98
C TYR A 65 9.55 10.73 2.37
N ALA A 66 9.46 11.56 1.32
CA ALA A 66 8.21 11.79 0.59
C ALA A 66 7.69 10.51 -0.08
N ASN A 67 8.58 9.70 -0.66
CA ASN A 67 8.21 8.42 -1.25
C ASN A 67 7.61 7.46 -0.20
N ILE A 68 8.22 7.33 0.99
CA ILE A 68 7.65 6.52 2.06
C ILE A 68 6.29 7.05 2.52
N THR A 69 6.13 8.37 2.60
CA THR A 69 4.86 8.99 3.00
C THR A 69 3.75 8.71 1.97
N ALA A 70 4.04 8.88 0.68
CA ALA A 70 3.08 8.61 -0.39
C ALA A 70 2.70 7.11 -0.48
N ALA A 71 3.68 6.21 -0.31
CA ALA A 71 3.42 4.78 -0.23
C ALA A 71 2.50 4.43 0.96
N GLN A 72 2.76 5.01 2.13
CA GLN A 72 1.92 4.79 3.31
C GLN A 72 0.48 5.26 3.09
N GLU A 73 0.28 6.48 2.58
CA GLU A 73 -1.04 7.04 2.36
C GLU A 73 -1.86 6.19 1.37
N ALA A 74 -1.24 5.78 0.26
CA ALA A 74 -1.89 4.90 -0.71
C ALA A 74 -2.19 3.51 -0.12
N TYR A 75 -1.27 2.93 0.65
CA TYR A 75 -1.45 1.61 1.26
C TYR A 75 -2.54 1.60 2.32
N ILE A 76 -2.67 2.65 3.13
CA ILE A 76 -3.74 2.78 4.13
C ILE A 76 -5.10 2.72 3.43
N VAL A 77 -5.28 3.49 2.36
CA VAL A 77 -6.53 3.49 1.58
C VAL A 77 -6.77 2.12 0.92
N LEU A 78 -5.72 1.50 0.36
CA LEU A 78 -5.79 0.18 -0.28
C LEU A 78 -6.20 -0.92 0.71
N SER A 79 -5.69 -0.89 1.92
CA SER A 79 -5.89 -1.96 2.90
C SER A 79 -7.30 -2.03 3.50
N GLU A 80 -8.16 -1.05 3.22
CA GLU A 80 -9.50 -0.85 3.83
C GLU A 80 -9.54 -0.88 5.37
N LYS A 81 -8.38 -1.04 6.04
CA LYS A 81 -8.26 -1.13 7.49
C LYS A 81 -8.41 0.27 8.09
N SER A 82 -9.62 0.58 8.52
CA SER A 82 -10.01 1.87 9.10
C SER A 82 -9.45 2.13 10.51
N ALA A 83 -8.80 1.16 11.14
CA ALA A 83 -8.02 1.30 12.37
C ALA A 83 -7.26 -0.01 12.57
N TYR A 84 -5.95 0.03 12.75
CA TYR A 84 -5.14 -1.16 13.00
C TYR A 84 -5.08 -1.44 14.51
N ASP A 85 -5.19 -2.72 14.92
CA ASP A 85 -4.82 -3.15 16.29
C ASP A 85 -3.30 -2.97 16.41
N GLU A 86 -2.84 -2.27 17.46
CA GLU A 86 -1.41 -2.01 17.70
C GLU A 86 -0.57 -3.31 17.74
N ARG A 87 -1.19 -4.45 18.05
CA ARG A 87 -0.54 -5.77 18.06
C ARG A 87 -0.30 -6.37 16.67
N GLU A 88 -1.04 -5.95 15.65
CA GLU A 88 -0.78 -6.35 14.25
C GLU A 88 0.31 -5.49 13.59
N TRP A 89 0.81 -4.48 14.30
CA TRP A 89 1.66 -3.46 13.71
C TRP A 89 3.15 -3.78 13.78
N GLU A 90 3.57 -4.47 14.84
CA GLU A 90 4.93 -4.99 14.98
C GLU A 90 5.21 -5.93 13.80
N GLU A 91 6.14 -5.54 12.93
CA GLU A 91 6.54 -6.29 11.72
C GLU A 91 5.52 -6.32 10.56
N SER A 92 4.64 -5.32 10.48
CA SER A 92 3.78 -5.08 9.31
C SER A 92 4.33 -3.97 8.40
N LEU A 93 3.89 -3.92 7.14
CA LEU A 93 4.26 -2.86 6.20
C LEU A 93 3.85 -1.44 6.68
N PRO A 94 2.64 -1.20 7.24
CA PRO A 94 2.29 0.07 7.86
C PRO A 94 3.21 0.48 9.01
N GLY A 95 3.56 -0.47 9.87
CA GLY A 95 4.51 -0.23 10.94
C GLY A 95 5.89 0.11 10.39
N LEU A 96 6.34 -0.59 9.35
CA LEU A 96 7.64 -0.38 8.71
C LEU A 96 7.74 1.03 8.15
N PHE A 97 6.69 1.56 7.51
CA PHE A 97 6.67 2.94 7.03
C PHE A 97 6.95 3.95 8.13
N LEU A 98 6.42 3.71 9.33
CA LEU A 98 6.62 4.61 10.46
C LEU A 98 8.00 4.45 11.08
N LYS A 99 8.48 3.22 11.24
CA LYS A 99 9.84 2.97 11.70
C LYS A 99 10.86 3.63 10.78
N LEU A 100 10.69 3.50 9.46
CA LEU A 100 11.53 4.18 8.46
C LEU A 100 11.54 5.69 8.68
N LYS A 101 10.37 6.32 8.71
CA LYS A 101 10.27 7.78 8.91
C LYS A 101 10.85 8.24 10.25
N GLN A 102 10.65 7.48 11.32
CA GLN A 102 11.22 7.76 12.63
C GLN A 102 12.74 7.71 12.62
N VAL A 103 13.33 6.63 12.07
CA VAL A 103 14.79 6.51 11.97
C VAL A 103 15.33 7.60 11.04
N MET A 104 14.69 7.87 9.91
CA MET A 104 15.14 8.94 9.01
C MET A 104 15.20 10.33 9.68
N VAL A 105 14.28 10.63 10.60
CA VAL A 105 14.24 11.94 11.28
C VAL A 105 15.17 11.97 12.49
N ASN A 106 15.27 10.87 13.24
CA ASN A 106 15.92 10.85 14.55
C ASN A 106 17.35 10.28 14.51
N ASP A 107 17.67 9.42 13.53
CA ASP A 107 18.92 8.69 13.44
C ASP A 107 19.31 8.43 11.97
N GLU A 108 19.76 9.51 11.31
CA GLU A 108 20.19 9.49 9.91
C GLU A 108 21.36 8.52 9.67
N GLU A 109 22.24 8.35 10.67
CA GLU A 109 23.37 7.42 10.58
C GLU A 109 22.91 5.97 10.55
N LYS A 110 21.99 5.58 11.45
CA LYS A 110 21.38 4.24 11.43
C LYS A 110 20.64 3.97 10.13
N PHE A 111 19.90 4.95 9.62
CA PHE A 111 19.26 4.84 8.31
C PHE A 111 20.30 4.60 7.20
N ARG A 112 21.36 5.40 7.18
CA ARG A 112 22.45 5.25 6.21
C ARG A 112 23.07 3.86 6.31
N GLU A 113 23.38 3.37 7.50
CA GLU A 113 23.95 2.04 7.70
C GLU A 113 23.03 0.93 7.19
N ALA A 114 21.74 0.96 7.57
CA ALA A 114 20.74 -0.02 7.17
C ALA A 114 20.56 -0.13 5.65
N PHE A 115 20.83 0.95 4.91
CA PHE A 115 20.70 1.02 3.45
C PHE A 115 22.02 1.35 2.73
N SER A 116 23.15 1.18 3.42
CA SER A 116 24.49 1.48 2.88
C SER A 116 24.91 0.45 1.82
N ASP A 117 24.41 -0.77 1.95
CA ASP A 117 24.63 -1.87 1.03
C ASP A 117 23.39 -2.17 0.15
N THR A 118 23.51 -3.19 -0.70
CA THR A 118 22.40 -3.63 -1.55
C THR A 118 21.35 -4.46 -0.80
N GLY A 119 21.64 -4.90 0.43
CA GLY A 119 20.78 -5.78 1.22
C GLY A 119 19.49 -5.08 1.62
N GLY A 120 19.59 -3.96 2.33
CA GLY A 120 18.42 -3.17 2.72
C GLY A 120 17.59 -2.71 1.53
N ARG A 121 18.25 -2.29 0.44
CA ARG A 121 17.58 -1.85 -0.80
C ARG A 121 16.81 -2.99 -1.47
N ARG A 122 17.40 -4.18 -1.54
CA ARG A 122 16.79 -5.36 -2.14
C ARG A 122 15.54 -5.80 -1.39
N LEU A 123 15.61 -5.82 -0.06
CA LEU A 123 14.44 -6.15 0.76
C LEU A 123 13.27 -5.20 0.48
N MET A 124 13.53 -3.91 0.28
CA MET A 124 12.48 -2.96 -0.10
C MET A 124 11.92 -3.18 -1.51
N PHE A 125 12.72 -3.70 -2.45
CA PHE A 125 12.22 -4.14 -3.75
C PHE A 125 11.35 -5.39 -3.62
N ASP A 126 11.78 -6.37 -2.82
CA ASP A 126 11.02 -7.60 -2.57
C ASP A 126 9.65 -7.25 -1.94
N ILE A 127 9.63 -6.35 -0.96
CA ILE A 127 8.39 -5.79 -0.38
C ILE A 127 7.54 -5.05 -1.42
N SER A 128 8.15 -4.38 -2.40
CA SER A 128 7.38 -3.68 -3.45
C SER A 128 6.69 -4.63 -4.43
N ASP A 129 7.23 -5.85 -4.57
CA ASP A 129 6.67 -6.90 -5.41
C ASP A 129 5.57 -7.66 -4.65
N ASP A 130 5.76 -7.89 -3.35
CA ASP A 130 4.80 -8.51 -2.43
C ASP A 130 4.68 -7.73 -1.10
N PHE A 131 3.57 -7.02 -0.90
CA PHE A 131 3.31 -6.23 0.30
C PHE A 131 3.13 -7.07 1.57
N GLU A 132 2.91 -8.37 1.43
CA GLU A 132 2.76 -9.33 2.52
C GLU A 132 4.04 -10.16 2.75
N ASP A 133 5.18 -9.79 2.14
CA ASP A 133 6.47 -10.43 2.41
C ASP A 133 6.97 -10.10 3.83
N HIS A 134 6.40 -10.81 4.81
CA HIS A 134 6.69 -10.68 6.22
C HIS A 134 8.17 -10.96 6.53
N GLU A 135 8.83 -11.83 5.77
CA GLU A 135 10.25 -12.13 5.97
C GLU A 135 11.10 -10.90 5.62
N SER A 136 10.85 -10.29 4.46
CA SER A 136 11.56 -9.09 4.03
C SER A 136 11.25 -7.90 4.95
N ILE A 137 9.98 -7.70 5.32
CA ILE A 137 9.57 -6.64 6.27
C ILE A 137 10.32 -6.78 7.59
N ARG A 138 10.33 -7.98 8.18
CA ARG A 138 11.02 -8.27 9.45
C ARG A 138 12.52 -7.99 9.36
N LYS A 139 13.18 -8.40 8.26
CA LYS A 139 14.61 -8.13 8.05
C LYS A 139 14.89 -6.63 7.97
N VAL A 140 14.05 -5.84 7.31
CA VAL A 140 14.24 -4.37 7.30
C VAL A 140 14.06 -3.79 8.70
N TYR A 141 13.09 -4.29 9.49
CA TYR A 141 12.96 -3.91 10.90
C TYR A 141 14.22 -4.21 11.73
N GLU A 142 14.82 -5.39 11.55
CA GLU A 142 16.07 -5.78 12.21
C GLU A 142 17.22 -4.84 11.85
N LEU A 143 17.33 -4.40 10.60
CA LEU A 143 18.35 -3.43 10.17
C LEU A 143 18.16 -2.05 10.81
N LEU A 144 16.90 -1.67 11.10
CA LEU A 144 16.52 -0.37 11.65
C LEU A 144 16.45 -0.32 13.18
N ASN A 145 16.60 -1.46 13.87
CA ASN A 145 16.69 -1.57 15.33
C ASN A 145 18.15 -1.56 15.78
#